data_AF-A0A954MR55-F1
#
_entry.id   AF-A0A954MR55-F1
#
_cell.length_a   1.000
_cell.length_b   1.000
_cell.length_c   1.000
_cell.angle_alpha   90.00
_cell.angle_beta   90.00
_cell.angle_gamma   90.00
#
_symmetry.space_group_name_H-M   'P 1'
#
loop_
_entity.id
_entity.type
_entity.pdbx_description
1 polymer ?
#
loop_
_entity_poly.entity_id
_entity_poly.type
_entity_poly.pdbx_seq_one_letter_code
_entity_poly.pdbx_strand_id
1 'polypeptide(L)'
;MGCSCDWRRLRFTLDPMCASAVRATFFDLFQKDRIYRGKRLVNWDTFLQTAVSNDEVENVTVKGHFYHFRYPVIDPKPGEPTHVVIATTRPETMLGDTAVAVHPDPATALAKLESEIRDKLSTSSAKEKSELQAELDALIDRRKNMLPQLEKLRDMAADGRRLMLPLAEREIPLVADQWAKPELGSGCVKITPAHDPNDYE
;
A
#
# COMPACT_ATOMS: atom_id res chain seq x y z
N MET A 1 4.69 -10.99 -46.11
CA MET A 1 3.50 -10.27 -45.63
C MET A 1 2.92 -9.25 -46.64
N GLY A 2 3.58 -8.89 -47.76
CA GLY A 2 2.93 -8.11 -48.83
C GLY A 2 2.34 -6.76 -48.40
N CYS A 3 2.92 -6.11 -47.38
CA CYS A 3 2.36 -4.90 -46.78
C CYS A 3 2.55 -3.67 -47.70
N SER A 4 1.45 -2.95 -47.96
CA SER A 4 1.44 -1.70 -48.73
C SER A 4 1.75 -0.49 -47.84
N CYS A 5 3.00 -0.41 -47.36
CA CYS A 5 3.47 0.70 -46.52
C CYS A 5 4.14 1.80 -47.36
N ASP A 6 3.98 3.07 -46.96
CA ASP A 6 4.71 4.19 -47.58
C ASP A 6 6.15 4.27 -47.03
N TRP A 7 7.04 3.49 -47.64
CA TRP A 7 8.45 3.40 -47.24
C TRP A 7 9.21 4.73 -47.38
N ARG A 8 8.69 5.72 -48.13
CA ARG A 8 9.32 7.05 -48.26
C ARG A 8 9.21 7.87 -46.97
N ARG A 9 8.23 7.54 -46.13
CA ARG A 9 8.01 8.16 -44.81
C ARG A 9 8.50 7.30 -43.65
N LEU A 10 9.35 6.31 -43.94
CA LEU A 10 10.01 5.53 -42.89
C LEU A 10 10.84 6.47 -42.00
N ARG A 11 10.66 6.32 -40.69
CA ARG A 11 11.32 7.13 -39.64
C ARG A 11 11.72 6.23 -38.49
N PHE A 12 12.70 6.67 -37.71
CA PHE A 12 13.19 5.99 -36.51
C PHE A 12 13.15 7.00 -35.37
N THR A 13 12.80 6.59 -34.16
CA THR A 13 12.62 7.53 -33.04
C THR A 13 13.86 8.38 -32.74
N LEU A 14 15.05 7.88 -33.09
CA LEU A 14 16.34 8.56 -32.95
C LEU A 14 16.72 9.46 -34.14
N ASP A 15 15.88 9.56 -35.19
CA ASP A 15 16.17 10.41 -36.33
C ASP A 15 16.03 11.92 -35.98
N PRO A 16 16.83 12.81 -36.62
CA PRO A 16 16.84 14.22 -36.27
C PRO A 16 15.48 14.93 -36.40
N MET A 17 14.63 14.51 -37.34
CA MET A 17 13.30 15.09 -37.55
C MET A 17 12.38 14.71 -36.38
N CYS A 18 12.35 13.44 -36.00
CA CYS A 18 11.60 12.97 -34.83
C CYS A 18 12.07 13.66 -33.55
N ALA A 19 13.39 13.75 -33.32
CA ALA A 19 13.94 14.44 -32.16
C ALA A 19 13.60 15.95 -32.13
N SER A 20 13.54 16.59 -33.30
CA SER A 20 13.10 18.00 -33.39
C SER A 20 11.62 18.17 -33.09
N ALA A 21 10.77 17.27 -33.61
CA ALA A 21 9.34 17.29 -33.35
C ALA A 21 9.03 17.06 -31.86
N VAL A 22 9.69 16.09 -31.22
CA VAL A 22 9.56 15.83 -29.77
C VAL A 22 9.94 17.08 -28.97
N ARG A 23 11.08 17.71 -29.25
CA ARG A 23 11.50 18.93 -28.56
C ARG A 23 10.49 20.07 -28.71
N ALA A 24 9.95 20.27 -29.90
CA ALA A 24 8.93 21.30 -30.14
C ALA A 24 7.66 21.03 -29.31
N THR A 25 7.20 19.77 -29.26
CA THR A 25 6.04 19.37 -28.44
C THR A 25 6.30 19.61 -26.95
N PHE A 26 7.47 19.22 -26.42
CA PHE A 26 7.80 19.47 -25.02
C PHE A 26 7.88 20.97 -24.69
N PHE A 27 8.40 21.79 -25.61
CA PHE A 27 8.43 23.24 -25.42
C PHE A 27 7.02 23.85 -25.41
N ASP A 28 6.14 23.43 -26.31
CA ASP A 28 4.73 23.85 -26.33
C ASP A 28 3.99 23.45 -25.03
N LEU A 29 4.19 22.21 -24.55
CA LEU A 29 3.63 21.75 -23.29
C LEU A 29 4.19 22.54 -22.09
N PHE A 30 5.47 22.91 -22.12
CA PHE A 30 6.09 23.75 -21.11
C PHE A 30 5.48 25.15 -21.10
N GLN A 31 5.31 25.78 -22.27
CA GLN A 31 4.68 27.10 -22.39
C GLN A 31 3.22 27.14 -21.93
N LYS A 32 2.53 25.99 -22.00
CA LYS A 32 1.15 25.82 -21.53
C LYS A 32 1.05 25.41 -20.06
N ASP A 33 2.15 25.47 -19.31
CA ASP A 33 2.24 25.05 -17.90
C ASP A 33 1.72 23.62 -17.67
N ARG A 34 1.98 22.71 -18.62
CA ARG A 34 1.60 21.28 -18.53
C ARG A 34 2.76 20.38 -18.09
N ILE A 35 3.96 20.93 -17.95
CA ILE A 35 5.15 20.21 -17.47
C ILE A 35 5.50 20.72 -16.08
N TYR A 36 5.57 19.81 -15.12
CA TYR A 36 5.96 20.09 -13.75
C TYR A 36 7.02 19.10 -13.27
N ARG A 37 7.75 19.49 -12.22
CA ARG A 37 8.73 18.64 -11.55
C ARG A 37 8.24 18.28 -10.16
N GLY A 38 8.22 16.99 -9.87
CA GLY A 38 7.84 16.46 -8.56
C GLY A 38 8.83 15.41 -8.06
N LYS A 39 8.57 14.89 -6.86
CA LYS A 39 9.20 13.68 -6.36
C LYS A 39 8.30 12.48 -6.73
N ARG A 40 8.91 11.31 -6.91
CA ARG A 40 8.21 10.05 -7.18
C ARG A 40 9.05 8.90 -6.67
N LEU A 41 8.42 7.84 -6.20
CA LEU A 41 9.12 6.58 -5.97
C LEU A 41 9.55 5.94 -7.28
N VAL A 42 10.75 5.36 -7.24
CA VAL A 42 11.32 4.58 -8.32
C VAL A 42 11.93 3.32 -7.72
N ASN A 43 12.01 2.24 -8.50
CA ASN A 43 12.81 1.10 -8.10
C ASN A 43 14.28 1.54 -8.06
N TRP A 44 14.98 1.18 -7.00
CA TRP A 44 16.37 1.58 -6.78
C TRP A 44 17.23 0.36 -6.49
N ASP A 45 18.29 0.18 -7.27
CA ASP A 45 19.29 -0.86 -7.03
C ASP A 45 20.38 -0.32 -6.09
N THR A 46 20.54 -0.96 -4.93
CA THR A 46 21.53 -0.56 -3.92
C THR A 46 22.97 -0.88 -4.31
N PHE A 47 23.20 -1.87 -5.19
CA PHE A 47 24.51 -2.25 -5.69
C PHE A 47 24.95 -1.34 -6.83
N LEU A 48 24.08 -1.16 -7.83
CA LEU A 48 24.37 -0.30 -8.98
C LEU A 48 24.22 1.20 -8.67
N GLN A 49 23.54 1.53 -7.57
CA GLN A 49 23.26 2.91 -7.13
C GLN A 49 22.54 3.74 -8.19
N THR A 50 21.56 3.13 -8.86
CA THR A 50 20.76 3.78 -9.89
C THR A 50 19.30 3.38 -9.79
N ALA A 51 18.43 4.22 -10.35
CA ALA A 51 17.06 3.85 -10.61
C ALA A 51 16.99 2.80 -11.71
N VAL A 52 16.08 1.83 -11.55
CA VAL A 52 15.82 0.76 -12.53
C VAL A 52 14.37 0.82 -13.00
N SER A 53 14.15 0.49 -14.26
CA SER A 53 12.81 0.45 -14.85
C SER A 53 12.04 -0.81 -14.39
N ASN A 54 10.71 -0.81 -14.52
CA ASN A 54 9.92 -2.01 -14.21
C ASN A 54 10.29 -3.21 -15.09
N ASP A 55 10.74 -2.97 -16.32
CA ASP A 55 11.14 -4.02 -17.26
C ASP A 55 12.47 -4.69 -16.88
N GLU A 56 13.26 -4.03 -16.02
CA GLU A 56 14.53 -4.55 -15.49
C GLU A 56 14.36 -5.24 -14.12
N VAL A 57 13.14 -5.25 -13.56
CA VAL A 57 12.86 -5.86 -12.26
C VAL A 57 12.36 -7.29 -12.43
N GLU A 58 13.07 -8.22 -11.81
CA GLU A 58 12.63 -9.62 -11.68
C GLU A 58 11.90 -9.84 -10.35
N ASN A 59 10.74 -10.49 -10.40
CA ASN A 59 9.94 -10.80 -9.20
C ASN A 59 10.20 -12.23 -8.74
N VAL A 60 10.78 -12.37 -7.55
CA VAL A 60 11.07 -13.66 -6.93
C VAL A 60 10.27 -13.81 -5.63
N THR A 61 9.62 -14.96 -5.45
CA THR A 61 8.88 -15.25 -4.22
C THR A 61 9.84 -15.59 -3.09
N VAL A 62 9.82 -14.79 -2.03
CA VAL A 62 10.62 -14.99 -0.82
C VAL A 62 9.70 -15.21 0.38
N LYS A 63 10.07 -16.11 1.28
CA LYS A 63 9.31 -16.34 2.52
C LYS A 63 9.43 -15.11 3.43
N GLY A 64 8.33 -14.39 3.59
CA GLY A 64 8.23 -13.26 4.49
C GLY A 64 8.05 -13.66 5.95
N HIS A 65 8.33 -12.72 6.85
CA HIS A 65 8.05 -12.81 8.28
C HIS A 65 7.31 -11.56 8.74
N PHE A 66 6.27 -11.72 9.57
CA PHE A 66 5.56 -10.59 10.15
C PHE A 66 6.22 -10.14 11.45
N TYR A 67 6.74 -8.93 11.44
CA TYR A 67 7.22 -8.24 12.62
C TYR A 67 6.07 -7.45 13.25
N HIS A 68 5.97 -7.51 14.58
CA HIS A 68 4.93 -6.82 15.34
C HIS A 68 5.58 -5.75 16.23
N PHE A 69 5.26 -4.49 15.96
CA PHE A 69 5.79 -3.34 16.69
C PHE A 69 4.68 -2.68 17.51
N ARG A 70 5.05 -2.09 18.64
CA ARG A 70 4.14 -1.34 19.51
C ARG A 70 4.47 0.13 19.44
N TYR A 71 3.51 0.92 18.99
CA TYR A 71 3.62 2.37 18.86
C TYR A 71 2.86 2.99 20.04
N PRO A 72 3.54 3.62 21.01
CA PRO A 72 2.88 4.21 22.17
C PRO A 72 1.86 5.26 21.74
N VAL A 73 0.68 5.24 22.36
CA VAL A 73 -0.35 6.28 22.18
C VAL A 73 0.03 7.47 23.06
N ILE A 74 -0.05 8.67 22.49
CA ILE A 74 0.20 9.92 23.21
C ILE A 74 -1.10 10.31 23.93
N ASP A 75 -1.00 10.51 25.24
CA ASP A 75 -2.09 10.92 26.14
C ASP A 75 -3.39 10.10 25.97
N PRO A 76 -3.36 8.76 26.19
CA PRO A 76 -4.54 7.92 26.04
C PRO A 76 -5.65 8.32 27.04
N LYS A 77 -6.89 8.39 26.57
CA LYS A 77 -8.08 8.60 27.45
C LYS A 77 -8.30 7.37 28.33
N PRO A 78 -9.01 7.52 29.46
CA PRO A 78 -9.44 6.38 30.26
C PRO A 78 -10.18 5.36 29.40
N GLY A 79 -9.69 4.13 29.41
CA GLY A 79 -10.21 3.04 28.60
C GLY A 79 -9.50 2.86 27.26
N GLU A 80 -8.79 3.84 26.69
CA GLU A 80 -8.03 3.64 25.45
C GLU A 80 -6.81 2.72 25.64
N PRO A 81 -6.40 1.95 24.61
CA PRO A 81 -5.14 1.24 24.64
C PRO A 81 -3.96 2.20 24.77
N THR A 82 -2.91 1.78 25.49
CA THR A 82 -1.68 2.56 25.66
C THR A 82 -0.75 2.52 24.45
N HIS A 83 -0.99 1.61 23.51
CA HIS A 83 -0.19 1.42 22.32
C HIS A 83 -1.02 0.81 21.19
N VAL A 84 -0.62 1.08 19.96
CA VAL A 84 -1.13 0.43 18.74
C VAL A 84 -0.12 -0.61 18.29
N VAL A 85 -0.60 -1.82 17.99
CA VAL A 85 0.25 -2.87 17.42
C VAL A 85 0.20 -2.76 15.90
N ILE A 86 1.37 -2.76 15.25
CA ILE A 86 1.51 -2.74 13.79
C ILE A 86 2.17 -4.02 13.34
N ALA A 87 1.67 -4.62 12.25
CA ALA A 87 2.29 -5.76 11.60
C ALA A 87 2.91 -5.34 10.27
N THR A 88 4.20 -5.64 10.05
CA THR A 88 4.88 -5.34 8.78
C THR A 88 5.91 -6.42 8.43
N THR A 89 6.15 -6.59 7.14
CA THR A 89 7.24 -7.43 6.61
C THR A 89 8.54 -6.66 6.41
N ARG A 90 8.49 -5.32 6.51
CA ARG A 90 9.61 -4.40 6.22
C ARG A 90 9.98 -3.57 7.45
N PRO A 91 10.54 -4.19 8.51
CA PRO A 91 10.86 -3.50 9.75
C PRO A 91 11.84 -2.34 9.56
N GLU A 92 12.72 -2.40 8.56
CA GLU A 92 13.68 -1.36 8.20
C GLU A 92 13.02 -0.04 7.79
N THR A 93 11.79 -0.10 7.27
CA THR A 93 11.05 1.08 6.82
C THR A 93 10.36 1.85 7.95
N MET A 94 10.38 1.32 9.18
CA MET A 94 9.74 1.91 10.36
C MET A 94 10.13 3.38 10.61
N LEU A 95 11.40 3.73 10.43
CA LEU A 95 11.90 5.08 10.71
C LEU A 95 11.32 6.14 9.77
N GLY A 96 10.86 5.72 8.59
CA GLY A 96 10.24 6.58 7.59
C GLY A 96 8.73 6.79 7.77
N ASP A 97 8.12 6.18 8.79
CA ASP A 97 6.66 6.20 8.92
C ASP A 97 6.12 7.61 9.18
N THR A 98 5.12 8.04 8.42
CA THR A 98 4.50 9.36 8.57
C THR A 98 3.17 9.29 9.28
N ALA A 99 2.49 8.14 9.26
CA ALA A 99 1.21 7.89 9.92
C ALA A 99 1.01 6.40 10.19
N VAL A 100 0.00 6.07 10.98
CA VAL A 100 -0.54 4.71 11.13
C VAL A 100 -2.00 4.75 10.73
N ALA A 101 -2.42 3.83 9.88
CA ALA A 101 -3.79 3.75 9.39
C ALA A 101 -4.55 2.55 9.97
N VAL A 102 -5.82 2.77 10.25
CA VAL A 102 -6.82 1.76 10.61
C VAL A 102 -8.03 1.92 9.69
N HIS A 103 -8.75 0.84 9.40
CA HIS A 103 -9.89 0.91 8.49
C HIS A 103 -11.02 1.80 9.06
N PRO A 104 -11.66 2.68 8.26
CA PRO A 104 -12.74 3.55 8.72
C PRO A 104 -14.02 2.79 9.11
N ASP A 105 -14.23 1.60 8.56
CA ASP A 105 -15.34 0.73 8.94
C ASP A 105 -14.91 -0.74 8.95
N PRO A 106 -14.24 -1.21 10.02
CA PRO A 106 -13.69 -2.56 10.07
C PRO A 106 -14.80 -3.63 10.07
N ALA A 107 -15.98 -3.32 10.60
CA ALA A 107 -17.11 -4.24 10.67
C ALA A 107 -17.63 -4.58 9.27
N THR A 108 -17.89 -3.56 8.45
CA THR A 108 -18.39 -3.76 7.08
C THR A 108 -17.33 -4.40 6.18
N ALA A 109 -16.06 -4.03 6.33
CA ALA A 109 -14.97 -4.65 5.57
C ALA A 109 -14.85 -6.16 5.84
N LEU A 110 -14.87 -6.57 7.11
CA LEU A 110 -14.86 -7.99 7.49
C LEU A 110 -16.12 -8.72 7.03
N ALA A 111 -17.30 -8.10 7.13
CA ALA A 111 -18.56 -8.71 6.68
C ALA A 111 -18.59 -8.91 5.16
N LYS A 112 -18.02 -7.97 4.39
CA LYS A 112 -17.90 -8.09 2.93
C LYS A 112 -17.00 -9.27 2.56
N LEU A 113 -15.83 -9.38 3.19
CA LEU A 113 -14.91 -10.51 2.99
C LEU A 113 -15.56 -11.84 3.35
N GLU A 114 -16.30 -11.88 4.47
CA GLU A 114 -17.04 -13.06 4.91
C GLU A 114 -18.07 -13.50 3.85
N SER A 115 -18.79 -12.55 3.23
CA SER A 115 -19.71 -12.84 2.12
C SER A 115 -18.98 -13.37 0.89
N GLU A 116 -17.88 -12.71 0.49
CA GLU A 116 -17.11 -13.12 -0.69
C GLU A 116 -16.52 -14.53 -0.55
N ILE A 117 -16.04 -14.91 0.65
CA ILE A 117 -15.53 -16.26 0.92
C ILE A 117 -16.68 -17.28 0.87
N ARG A 118 -17.86 -16.96 1.43
CA ARG A 118 -19.05 -17.82 1.35
C ARG A 118 -19.53 -18.02 -0.09
N ASP A 119 -19.50 -16.97 -0.90
CA ASP A 119 -19.87 -17.03 -2.30
C ASP A 119 -18.89 -17.93 -3.06
N LYS A 120 -17.58 -17.77 -2.85
CA LYS A 120 -16.54 -18.64 -3.42
C LYS A 120 -16.72 -20.10 -3.00
N LEU A 121 -17.01 -20.36 -1.73
CA LEU A 121 -17.29 -21.70 -1.19
C LEU A 121 -18.42 -22.42 -1.93
N SER A 122 -19.44 -21.67 -2.39
CA SER A 122 -20.55 -22.23 -3.15
C SER A 122 -20.13 -22.72 -4.55
N THR A 123 -19.17 -22.03 -5.18
CA THR A 123 -18.73 -22.27 -6.57
C THR A 123 -17.49 -23.14 -6.73
N SER A 124 -16.71 -23.33 -5.67
CA SER A 124 -15.38 -23.99 -5.72
C SER A 124 -15.41 -25.52 -5.68
N SER A 125 -14.29 -26.15 -6.06
CA SER A 125 -14.09 -27.60 -6.03
C SER A 125 -13.88 -28.15 -4.60
N ALA A 126 -14.01 -29.46 -4.38
CA ALA A 126 -13.95 -30.07 -3.04
C ALA A 126 -12.63 -29.79 -2.27
N LYS A 127 -11.50 -29.65 -2.97
CA LYS A 127 -10.19 -29.33 -2.37
C LYS A 127 -10.09 -27.86 -1.95
N GLU A 128 -10.56 -26.95 -2.79
CA GLU A 128 -10.60 -25.51 -2.50
C GLU A 128 -11.58 -25.21 -1.36
N LYS A 129 -12.67 -25.97 -1.25
CA LYS A 129 -13.64 -25.81 -0.15
C LYS A 129 -13.02 -26.01 1.22
N SER A 130 -12.10 -26.97 1.39
CA SER A 130 -11.45 -27.16 2.70
C SER A 130 -10.55 -25.98 3.08
N GLU A 131 -9.85 -25.39 2.10
CA GLU A 131 -8.96 -24.24 2.33
C GLU A 131 -9.78 -22.97 2.63
N LEU A 132 -10.81 -22.72 1.82
CA LEU A 132 -11.73 -21.59 2.02
C LEU A 132 -12.54 -21.69 3.32
N GLN A 133 -12.89 -22.91 3.77
CA GLN A 133 -13.58 -23.10 5.04
C GLN A 133 -12.66 -22.76 6.21
N ALA A 134 -11.40 -23.20 6.17
CA ALA A 134 -10.42 -22.84 7.19
C ALA A 134 -10.16 -21.32 7.23
N GLU A 135 -10.14 -20.67 6.07
CA GLU A 135 -10.05 -19.20 5.96
C GLU A 135 -11.28 -18.50 6.56
N LEU A 136 -12.50 -18.99 6.28
CA LEU A 136 -13.74 -18.47 6.84
C LEU A 136 -13.77 -18.61 8.37
N ASP A 137 -13.37 -19.77 8.90
CA ASP A 137 -13.34 -20.02 10.34
C ASP A 137 -12.34 -19.09 11.05
N ALA A 138 -11.16 -18.88 10.44
CA ALA A 138 -10.17 -17.93 10.94
C ALA A 138 -10.68 -16.48 10.90
N LEU A 139 -11.41 -16.09 9.85
CA LEU A 139 -12.01 -14.77 9.73
C LEU A 139 -13.09 -14.54 10.80
N ILE A 140 -13.92 -15.55 11.07
CA ILE A 140 -14.96 -15.49 12.11
C ILE A 140 -14.34 -15.34 13.50
N ASP A 141 -13.31 -16.13 13.82
CA ASP A 141 -12.59 -16.01 15.09
C ASP A 141 -11.93 -14.63 15.23
N ARG A 142 -11.28 -14.16 14.16
CA ARG A 142 -10.69 -12.82 14.12
C ARG A 142 -11.73 -11.72 14.33
N ARG A 143 -12.89 -11.81 13.68
CA ARG A 143 -13.98 -10.84 13.86
C ARG A 143 -14.45 -10.81 15.31
N LYS A 144 -14.54 -11.96 15.99
CA LYS A 144 -14.92 -12.01 17.40
C LYS A 144 -13.87 -11.38 18.32
N ASN A 145 -12.58 -11.62 18.04
CA ASN A 145 -11.49 -11.27 18.96
C ASN A 145 -10.90 -9.86 18.71
N MET A 146 -10.86 -9.40 17.45
CA MET A 146 -10.17 -8.17 17.06
C MET A 146 -11.10 -7.01 16.71
N LEU A 147 -12.32 -7.27 16.24
CA LEU A 147 -13.24 -6.19 15.82
C LEU A 147 -13.45 -5.11 16.90
N PRO A 148 -13.68 -5.44 18.19
CA PRO A 148 -13.86 -4.42 19.22
C PRO A 148 -12.63 -3.51 19.40
N GLN A 149 -11.43 -4.07 19.20
CA GLN A 149 -10.19 -3.29 19.25
C GLN A 149 -10.05 -2.39 18.03
N LEU A 150 -10.37 -2.89 16.83
CA LEU A 150 -10.28 -2.11 15.59
C LEU A 150 -11.28 -0.96 15.55
N GLU A 151 -12.52 -1.18 16.02
CA GLU A 151 -13.53 -0.11 16.15
C GLU A 151 -13.06 0.99 17.10
N LYS A 152 -12.44 0.60 18.21
CA LYS A 152 -11.87 1.55 19.15
C LYS A 152 -10.70 2.34 18.57
N LEU A 153 -9.83 1.69 17.81
CA LEU A 153 -8.73 2.36 17.11
C LEU A 153 -9.24 3.30 16.02
N ARG A 154 -10.30 2.93 15.30
CA ARG A 154 -11.01 3.83 14.38
C ARG A 154 -11.54 5.06 15.11
N ASP A 155 -12.19 4.88 16.26
CA ASP A 155 -12.72 6.00 17.04
C ASP A 155 -11.61 6.92 17.55
N MET A 156 -10.48 6.33 17.98
CA MET A 156 -9.26 7.09 18.31
C MET A 156 -8.70 7.86 17.12
N ALA A 157 -8.74 7.28 15.91
CA ALA A 157 -8.31 7.97 14.70
C ALA A 157 -9.23 9.16 14.38
N ALA A 158 -10.54 9.00 14.52
CA ALA A 158 -11.53 10.06 14.35
C ALA A 158 -11.37 11.19 15.39
N ASP A 159 -10.99 10.82 16.62
CA ASP A 159 -10.64 11.75 17.70
C ASP A 159 -9.28 12.47 17.51
N GLY A 160 -8.54 12.14 16.44
CA GLY A 160 -7.25 12.77 16.13
C GLY A 160 -6.10 12.30 17.01
N ARG A 161 -6.15 11.06 17.53
CA ARG A 161 -5.07 10.52 18.36
C ARG A 161 -3.74 10.46 17.61
N ARG A 162 -2.67 10.73 18.35
CA ARG A 162 -1.30 10.65 17.88
C ARG A 162 -0.55 9.54 18.57
N LEU A 163 0.43 9.01 17.86
CA LEU A 163 1.31 7.93 18.31
C LEU A 163 2.74 8.45 18.32
N MET A 164 3.54 7.91 19.23
CA MET A 164 4.98 8.11 19.23
C MET A 164 5.62 7.08 18.30
N LEU A 165 6.37 7.54 17.29
CA LEU A 165 7.17 6.67 16.44
C LEU A 165 8.37 6.16 17.25
N PRO A 166 8.50 4.84 17.51
CA PRO A 166 9.63 4.32 18.25
C PRO A 166 10.97 4.66 17.58
N LEU A 167 12.02 4.89 18.39
CA LEU A 167 13.39 5.22 17.97
C LEU A 167 13.59 6.58 17.28
N ALA A 168 12.53 7.23 16.78
CA ALA A 168 12.61 8.52 16.10
C ALA A 168 12.11 9.70 16.95
N GLU A 169 11.51 9.43 18.12
CA GLU A 169 10.93 10.43 19.04
C GLU A 169 10.03 11.46 18.33
N ARG A 170 9.31 10.98 17.31
CA ARG A 170 8.47 11.81 16.45
C ARG A 170 7.00 11.42 16.59
N GLU A 171 6.14 12.41 16.74
CA GLU A 171 4.71 12.20 16.77
C GLU A 171 4.13 11.99 15.37
N ILE A 172 3.34 10.95 15.20
CA ILE A 172 2.63 10.63 13.95
C ILE A 172 1.14 10.44 14.20
N PRO A 173 0.25 10.83 13.29
CA PRO A 173 -1.18 10.65 13.47
C PRO A 173 -1.59 9.17 13.31
N LEU A 174 -2.61 8.78 14.07
CA LEU A 174 -3.44 7.62 13.76
C LEU A 174 -4.58 8.11 12.85
N VAL A 175 -4.71 7.54 11.66
CA VAL A 175 -5.69 7.97 10.64
C VAL A 175 -6.63 6.83 10.27
N ALA A 176 -7.83 7.19 9.82
CA ALA A 176 -8.78 6.23 9.26
C ALA A 176 -8.61 6.17 7.73
N ASP A 177 -8.21 5.02 7.20
CA ASP A 177 -7.97 4.83 5.77
C ASP A 177 -8.45 3.45 5.29
N GLN A 178 -9.10 3.40 4.14
CA GLN A 178 -9.62 2.15 3.54
C GLN A 178 -8.51 1.19 3.10
N TRP A 179 -7.28 1.69 2.94
CA TRP A 179 -6.12 0.87 2.60
C TRP A 179 -5.71 -0.09 3.73
N ALA A 180 -6.02 0.26 4.98
CA ALA A 180 -5.78 -0.61 6.12
C ALA A 180 -6.73 -1.81 6.08
N LYS A 181 -6.19 -3.03 6.03
CA LYS A 181 -6.96 -4.27 5.91
C LYS A 181 -7.22 -4.92 7.28
N PRO A 182 -8.46 -4.90 7.81
CA PRO A 182 -8.79 -5.48 9.12
C PRO A 182 -8.42 -6.96 9.28
N GLU A 183 -8.46 -7.73 8.19
CA GLU A 183 -8.21 -9.16 8.12
C GLU A 183 -6.71 -9.53 8.19
N LEU A 184 -5.80 -8.59 7.93
CA LEU A 184 -4.37 -8.86 7.81
C LEU A 184 -3.58 -8.39 9.03
N GLY A 185 -2.65 -9.23 9.51
CA GLY A 185 -1.71 -8.87 10.58
C GLY A 185 -2.42 -8.30 11.81
N SER A 186 -2.09 -7.07 12.17
CA SER A 186 -2.71 -6.35 13.30
C SER A 186 -4.03 -5.64 12.98
N GLY A 187 -4.41 -5.55 11.69
CA GLY A 187 -5.51 -4.70 11.20
C GLY A 187 -5.15 -3.21 11.08
N CYS A 188 -3.98 -2.81 11.58
CA CYS A 188 -3.36 -1.51 11.35
C CYS A 188 -2.18 -1.65 10.40
N VAL A 189 -1.95 -0.61 9.58
CA VAL A 189 -0.84 -0.51 8.64
C VAL A 189 -0.05 0.77 8.92
N LYS A 190 1.27 0.69 8.85
CA LYS A 190 2.14 1.87 8.89
C LYS A 190 2.21 2.50 7.50
N ILE A 191 2.18 3.82 7.43
CA ILE A 191 2.28 4.57 6.17
C ILE A 191 3.70 5.10 6.03
N THR A 192 4.40 4.66 4.99
CA THR A 192 5.79 5.01 4.70
C THR A 192 5.96 5.52 3.26
N PRO A 193 5.61 6.80 3.00
CA PRO A 193 5.55 7.38 1.65
C PRO A 193 6.86 7.34 0.87
N ALA A 194 8.01 7.22 1.55
CA ALA A 194 9.32 7.15 0.90
C ALA A 194 9.67 5.75 0.36
N HIS A 195 8.88 4.72 0.71
CA HIS A 195 9.24 3.32 0.49
C HIS A 195 8.10 2.44 -0.06
N ASP A 196 6.86 2.92 -0.10
CA ASP A 196 5.72 2.24 -0.74
C ASP A 196 4.95 3.22 -1.65
N PRO A 197 4.72 2.90 -2.94
CA PRO A 197 3.94 3.76 -3.83
C PRO A 197 2.52 4.02 -3.35
N ASN A 198 1.87 3.06 -2.69
CA ASN A 198 0.50 3.24 -2.19
C ASN A 198 0.44 4.20 -1.00
N ASP A 199 1.53 4.31 -0.24
CA ASP A 199 1.64 5.25 0.88
C ASP A 199 2.00 6.68 0.41
N TYR A 200 2.41 6.84 -0.85
CA TYR A 200 2.81 8.13 -1.42
C TYR A 200 1.63 8.92 -1.99
N GLU A 201 0.61 8.23 -2.50
CA GLU A 201 -0.60 8.82 -3.09
C GLU A 201 -1.63 9.22 -2.01
#